data_AF-A0A4S3PTZ7-F1
#
_entry.id   AF-A0A4S3PTZ7-F1
#
_cell.length_a   1.000
_cell.length_b   1.000
_cell.length_c   1.000
_cell.angle_alpha   90.00
_cell.angle_beta   90.00
_cell.angle_gamma   90.00
#
_symmetry.space_group_name_H-M   'P 1'
#
loop_
_entity.id
_entity.type
_entity.pdbx_description
1 polymer ?
#
loop_
_entity_poly.entity_id
_entity_poly.type
_entity_poly.pdbx_seq_one_letter_code
_entity_poly.pdbx_strand_id
1 'polypeptide(L)' 'MGRSRGQKSRDKNKGSLPQVPKDMKSDGRDVEFSRELADQDDLEALARSNAADARAKKRKKK' A
#
# COMPACT_ATOMS: atom_id res chain seq x y z
N MET A 1 -4.43 -31.27 26.00
CA MET A 1 -3.10 -30.68 25.71
C MET A 1 -3.28 -29.68 24.56
N GLY A 2 -3.33 -28.36 24.71
CA GLY A 2 -2.57 -27.47 25.57
C GLY A 2 -1.55 -26.69 24.74
N ARG A 3 -1.98 -25.69 23.93
CA ARG A 3 -1.06 -24.72 23.29
C ARG A 3 -1.62 -23.29 23.39
N SER A 4 -1.07 -22.59 24.37
CA SER A 4 -0.98 -21.13 24.55
C SER A 4 -2.27 -20.29 24.42
N ARG A 5 -3.04 -20.27 25.50
CA ARG A 5 -3.83 -19.11 25.91
C ARG A 5 -2.88 -18.16 26.67
N GLY A 6 -2.45 -17.04 26.07
CA GLY A 6 -1.74 -15.99 26.80
C GLY A 6 -0.35 -15.59 26.29
N GLN A 7 -0.27 -14.98 25.11
CA GLN A 7 0.84 -14.10 24.75
C GLN A 7 0.28 -12.72 24.42
N LYS A 8 0.00 -11.93 25.47
CA LYS A 8 -0.28 -10.50 25.39
C LYS A 8 1.04 -9.76 25.57
N SER A 9 1.83 -9.62 24.50
CA SER A 9 3.03 -8.76 24.51
C SER A 9 3.43 -8.18 23.14
N ARG A 10 2.56 -8.28 22.12
CA ARG A 10 2.85 -7.74 20.77
C ARG A 10 2.04 -6.50 20.39
N ASP A 11 1.24 -5.95 21.30
CA ASP A 11 0.28 -4.89 20.96
C ASP A 11 0.80 -3.46 21.11
N LYS A 12 2.04 -3.23 21.56
CA LYS A 12 2.50 -1.85 21.86
C LYS A 12 3.82 -1.42 21.25
N ASN A 13 4.51 -2.27 20.49
CA ASN A 13 5.61 -1.77 19.66
C ASN A 13 5.06 -1.35 18.28
N LYS A 14 4.12 -0.39 18.32
CA LYS A 14 3.66 0.39 17.16
C LYS A 14 4.63 1.55 16.90
N GLY A 15 5.93 1.34 17.13
CA GLY A 15 6.92 2.21 16.51
C GLY A 15 6.61 2.12 15.03
N SER A 16 6.10 3.20 14.44
CA SER A 16 5.95 3.27 13.01
C SER A 16 7.37 3.17 12.49
N LEU A 17 7.85 1.94 12.23
CA LEU A 17 8.99 1.78 11.36
C LEU A 17 8.52 2.46 10.08
N PRO A 18 9.07 3.65 9.75
CA PRO A 18 8.60 4.33 8.58
C PRO A 18 8.91 3.35 7.44
N GLN A 19 7.89 3.00 6.65
CA GLN A 19 8.03 2.09 5.50
C GLN A 19 9.12 2.57 4.52
N VAL A 20 9.54 3.82 4.67
CA VAL A 20 10.57 4.49 3.89
C VAL A 20 11.59 5.15 4.84
N PRO A 21 12.91 4.95 4.64
CA PRO A 21 13.97 5.66 5.37
C PRO A 21 13.78 7.18 5.40
N LYS A 22 14.31 7.86 6.42
CA LYS A 22 14.12 9.32 6.62
C LYS A 22 14.51 10.16 5.40
N ASP A 23 15.58 9.77 4.73
CA ASP A 23 16.14 10.52 3.60
C ASP A 23 15.44 10.22 2.26
N MET A 24 14.52 9.25 2.24
CA MET A 24 13.74 8.85 1.07
C MET A 24 12.27 9.25 1.18
N LYS A 25 11.89 10.01 2.20
CA LYS A 25 10.52 10.50 2.36
C LYS A 25 10.19 11.48 1.24
N SER A 26 9.02 11.32 0.64
CA SER A 26 8.52 12.31 -0.31
C SER A 26 8.13 13.60 0.41
N ASP A 27 8.26 14.73 -0.30
CA ASP A 27 7.95 16.08 0.19
C ASP A 27 6.45 16.29 0.50
N GLY A 28 5.58 15.31 0.19
CA GLY A 28 4.14 15.38 0.44
C GLY A 28 3.40 16.44 -0.38
N ARG A 29 4.00 16.93 -1.48
CA ARG A 29 3.30 17.82 -2.42
C ARG A 29 2.35 17.01 -3.29
N ASP A 30 1.08 17.39 -3.28
CA ASP A 30 0.08 16.85 -4.19
C ASP A 30 0.35 17.45 -5.59
N VAL A 31 0.63 16.60 -6.57
CA VAL A 31 0.81 16.98 -7.97
C VAL A 31 -0.31 16.33 -8.77
N GLU A 32 -1.01 17.10 -9.60
CA GLU A 32 -2.09 16.59 -10.42
C GLU A 32 -1.55 15.68 -11.52
N PHE A 33 -2.19 14.53 -11.70
CA PHE A 33 -1.88 13.61 -12.78
C PHE A 33 -2.30 14.21 -14.14
N SER A 34 -1.34 14.38 -15.05
CA SER A 34 -1.59 14.77 -16.44
C SER A 34 -1.33 13.59 -17.37
N ARG A 35 -2.37 13.16 -18.11
CA ARG A 35 -2.26 12.03 -19.04
C ARG A 35 -1.40 12.34 -20.26
N GLU A 36 -1.33 13.60 -20.67
CA GLU A 36 -0.56 14.03 -21.85
C GLU A 36 0.94 14.05 -21.59
N LEU A 37 1.34 14.24 -20.33
CA LEU A 37 2.73 14.21 -19.87
C LEU A 37 3.15 12.84 -19.33
N ALA A 38 2.21 11.91 -19.23
CA ALA A 38 2.46 10.58 -18.71
C ALA A 38 3.34 9.79 -19.68
N ASP A 39 4.36 9.14 -19.14
CA ASP A 39 5.20 8.23 -19.91
C ASP A 39 4.57 6.82 -19.98
N GLN A 40 5.31 5.89 -20.59
CA GLN A 40 4.85 4.51 -20.73
C GLN A 40 4.67 3.82 -19.38
N ASP A 41 5.56 4.10 -18.42
CA ASP A 41 5.55 3.47 -17.10
C ASP A 41 4.32 3.93 -16.31
N ASP A 42 3.95 5.20 -16.40
CA ASP A 42 2.73 5.75 -15.81
C ASP A 42 1.46 5.07 -16.36
N LEU A 43 1.39 4.85 -17.67
CA LEU A 43 0.26 4.18 -18.31
C LEU A 43 0.15 2.71 -17.87
N GLU A 44 1.28 2.01 -17.77
CA GLU A 44 1.33 0.63 -17.29
C GLU A 44 0.93 0.52 -15.82
N ALA A 45 1.39 1.45 -14.98
CA ALA A 45 1.02 1.53 -13.57
C ALA A 45 -0.50 1.70 -13.41
N LEU A 46 -1.12 2.58 -14.20
CA LEU A 46 -2.57 2.76 -14.22
C LEU A 46 -3.31 1.49 -14.64
N ALA A 47 -2.87 0.82 -15.70
CA ALA A 47 -3.47 -0.42 -16.16
C ALA A 47 -3.38 -1.51 -15.08
N ARG A 48 -2.23 -1.63 -14.42
CA ARG A 48 -1.98 -2.59 -13.34
C ARG A 48 -2.85 -2.30 -12.11
N SER A 49 -3.01 -1.04 -11.74
CA SER A 49 -3.88 -0.58 -10.65
C SER A 49 -5.33 -0.97 -10.91
N ASN A 50 -5.86 -0.64 -12.10
CA ASN A 50 -7.22 -0.98 -12.50
C ASN A 50 -7.47 -2.51 -12.45
N ALA A 51 -6.50 -3.31 -12.90
CA ALA A 51 -6.59 -4.77 -12.84
C ALA A 51 -6.57 -5.31 -11.40
N ALA A 52 -5.82 -4.68 -10.49
CA ALA A 52 -5.82 -5.03 -9.07
C ALA A 52 -7.19 -4.70 -8.42
N ASP A 53 -7.74 -3.53 -8.71
CA ASP A 53 -9.06 -3.12 -8.21
C ASP A 53 -10.18 -4.03 -8.69
N ALA A 54 -10.16 -4.43 -9.97
CA ALA A 54 -11.11 -5.39 -10.50
C ALA A 54 -11.03 -6.73 -9.75
N ARG A 55 -9.82 -7.22 -9.46
CA ARG A 55 -9.60 -8.44 -8.66
C ARG A 55 -10.13 -8.29 -7.24
N ALA A 56 -9.83 -7.18 -6.57
CA ALA A 56 -10.30 -6.90 -5.22
C ALA A 56 -11.84 -6.83 -5.15
N LYS A 57 -12.48 -6.13 -6.11
CA LYS A 57 -13.94 -6.05 -6.22
C LYS A 57 -14.58 -7.42 -6.42
N LYS A 58 -14.01 -8.26 -7.30
CA LYS A 58 -14.47 -9.65 -7.50
C LYS A 58 -14.41 -10.47 -6.20
N ARG A 59 -13.34 -10.33 -5.42
CA ARG A 59 -13.20 -11.02 -4.11
C ARG A 59 -14.22 -10.54 -3.09
N LYS A 60 -14.54 -9.25 -3.05
CA LYS A 60 -15.53 -8.69 -2.11
C LYS A 60 -16.98 -9.09 -2.42
N LYS A 61 -17.27 -9.42 -3.69
CA LYS A 61 -18.61 -9.83 -4.14
C LYS A 61 -18.88 -11.33 -3.89
N LYS A 62 -17.85 -12.12 -3.56
CA LYS A 62 -17.95 -13.53 -3.23
C LYS A 62 -18.14 -13.70 -1.72
#